data_AF-A0A1F4UJJ6-F1
#
_entry.id   AF-A0A1F4UJJ6-F1
#
_cell.length_a   1.000
_cell.length_b   1.000
_cell.length_c   1.000
_cell.angle_alpha   90.00
_cell.angle_beta   90.00
_cell.angle_gamma   90.00
#
_symmetry.space_group_name_H-M   'P 1'
#
loop_
_entity.id
_entity.type
_entity.pdbx_description
1 polymer ?
#
loop_
_entity_poly.entity_id
_entity_poly.type
_entity_poly.pdbx_seq_one_letter_code
_entity_poly.pdbx_strand_id
1 'polypeptide(L)'
;MEFNEKNIGQEPIREQYLFEEAFEGLESKELIPYTGEGKTSYASKDSKGNSYDLPKKEYLEQLGIETPKDWLSEDGELREESRALFISMFITTGNILVTESIRRTLGDDTDTFKEVLDERNRQLDENRVDKYGYRRVLPNGTLVEDSFTKMNLSSNPEKRVSKDELYNIVDYVFTQLKRE
;
A
#
# COMPACT_ATOMS: atom_id res chain seq x y z
N MET A 1 9.57 -47.32 -9.07
CA MET A 1 10.20 -46.14 -9.70
C MET A 1 9.96 -45.00 -8.75
N GLU A 2 10.93 -44.75 -7.87
CA GLU A 2 10.85 -43.71 -6.84
C GLU A 2 11.18 -42.37 -7.49
N PHE A 3 10.26 -41.41 -7.42
CA PHE A 3 10.54 -40.03 -7.78
C PHE A 3 11.24 -39.36 -6.59
N ASN A 4 12.54 -39.13 -6.77
CA ASN A 4 13.39 -38.42 -5.84
C ASN A 4 13.20 -36.91 -6.08
N GLU A 5 12.23 -36.29 -5.41
CA GLU A 5 12.04 -34.83 -5.42
C GLU A 5 13.06 -34.17 -4.46
N LYS A 6 14.33 -34.19 -4.83
CA LYS A 6 15.33 -33.26 -4.27
C LYS A 6 15.59 -32.15 -5.26
N ASN A 7 14.95 -31.01 -4.99
CA ASN A 7 15.41 -29.63 -5.19
C ASN A 7 14.23 -28.72 -5.53
N ILE A 8 13.43 -28.36 -4.52
CA ILE A 8 12.79 -27.04 -4.50
C ILE A 8 13.28 -26.33 -3.24
N GLY A 9 14.61 -26.22 -3.15
CA GLY A 9 15.26 -25.17 -2.41
C GLY A 9 15.33 -23.95 -3.34
N GLN A 10 14.19 -23.28 -3.51
CA GLN A 10 14.22 -21.85 -3.73
C GLN A 10 13.55 -21.31 -2.48
N GLU A 11 14.33 -20.72 -1.58
CA GLU A 11 13.75 -19.74 -0.68
C GLU A 11 12.92 -18.80 -1.55
N PRO A 12 11.64 -18.54 -1.20
CA PRO A 12 10.87 -17.59 -1.97
C PRO A 12 11.69 -16.31 -2.00
N ILE A 13 11.94 -15.76 -3.19
CA ILE A 13 12.44 -14.39 -3.31
C ILE A 13 11.43 -13.57 -2.50
N ARG A 14 11.81 -13.20 -1.27
CA ARG A 14 11.06 -12.22 -0.50
C ARG A 14 11.34 -10.93 -1.22
N GLU A 15 10.45 -10.63 -2.16
CA GLU A 15 10.33 -9.30 -2.72
C GLU A 15 10.08 -8.35 -1.56
N GLN A 16 11.17 -7.75 -1.06
CA GLN A 16 11.13 -6.75 0.00
C GLN A 16 10.69 -5.43 -0.63
N TYR A 17 9.75 -4.76 0.01
CA TYR A 17 9.25 -3.44 -0.34
C TYR A 17 9.95 -2.35 0.49
N LEU A 18 10.16 -2.62 1.78
CA LEU A 18 10.81 -1.74 2.74
C LEU A 18 12.21 -2.28 3.06
N PHE A 19 13.22 -1.43 2.98
CA PHE A 19 14.63 -1.71 3.31
C PHE A 19 15.17 -0.61 4.22
N GLU A 20 16.25 -0.87 4.96
CA GLU A 20 16.76 0.03 6.00
C GLU A 20 17.12 1.42 5.43
N GLU A 21 17.81 1.43 4.29
CA GLU A 21 18.29 2.63 3.62
C GLU A 21 17.14 3.52 3.13
N ALA A 22 15.94 2.96 2.93
CA ALA A 22 14.76 3.73 2.55
C ALA A 22 14.35 4.72 3.65
N PHE A 23 14.67 4.45 4.91
CA PHE A 23 14.32 5.28 6.06
C PHE A 23 15.32 6.40 6.33
N GLU A 24 16.50 6.37 5.71
CA GLU A 24 17.46 7.46 5.79
C GLU A 24 16.86 8.75 5.20
N GLY A 25 16.99 9.86 5.92
CA GLY A 25 16.44 11.16 5.56
C GLY A 25 15.01 11.41 6.09
N LEU A 26 14.42 10.46 6.81
CA LEU A 26 13.13 10.65 7.49
C LEU A 26 13.27 11.12 8.94
N GLU A 27 14.48 11.24 9.49
CA GLU A 27 14.72 11.46 10.92
C GLU A 27 14.13 12.78 11.43
N SER A 28 14.17 13.82 10.61
CA SER A 28 13.67 15.16 10.94
C SER A 28 12.17 15.34 10.66
N LYS A 29 11.52 14.36 10.00
CA LYS A 29 10.10 14.45 9.65
C LYS A 29 9.26 14.32 10.92
N GLU A 30 8.29 15.22 11.09
CA GLU A 30 7.29 15.11 12.14
C GLU A 30 6.36 13.93 11.86
N LEU A 31 6.22 13.04 12.84
CA LEU A 31 5.32 11.88 12.74
C LEU A 31 3.94 12.27 13.28
N ILE A 32 3.07 12.70 12.37
CA ILE A 32 1.72 13.17 12.69
C ILE A 32 0.77 11.97 12.73
N PRO A 33 0.04 11.71 13.83
CA PRO A 33 -0.94 10.63 13.88
C PRO A 33 -2.21 10.94 13.06
N TYR A 34 -2.77 9.92 12.40
CA TYR A 34 -4.08 10.02 11.76
C TYR A 34 -5.22 10.08 12.81
N THR A 35 -6.06 11.10 12.73
CA THR A 35 -7.19 11.33 13.65
C THR A 35 -8.58 11.17 13.00
N GLY A 36 -8.63 10.97 11.68
CA GLY A 36 -9.89 10.81 10.94
C GLY A 36 -10.56 9.44 11.12
N GLU A 37 -11.78 9.31 10.60
CA GLU A 37 -12.53 8.05 10.64
C GLU A 37 -12.03 7.04 9.59
N GLY A 38 -12.46 5.78 9.71
CA GLY A 38 -12.17 4.77 8.69
C GLY A 38 -10.70 4.32 8.61
N LYS A 39 -9.92 4.48 9.68
CA LYS A 39 -8.50 4.06 9.81
C LYS A 39 -8.21 2.61 9.39
N THR A 40 -9.18 1.72 9.62
CA THR A 40 -9.13 0.29 9.25
C THR A 40 -10.20 -0.08 8.22
N SER A 41 -10.98 0.89 7.75
CA SER A 41 -12.15 0.63 6.91
C SER A 41 -11.77 0.57 5.43
N TYR A 42 -12.12 -0.56 4.82
CA TYR A 42 -12.09 -0.72 3.37
C TYR A 42 -13.37 -0.15 2.69
N ALA A 43 -14.36 0.34 3.43
CA ALA A 43 -15.51 1.02 2.84
C ALA A 43 -15.13 2.41 2.30
N SER A 44 -15.83 2.91 1.28
CA SER A 44 -15.70 4.30 0.79
C SER A 44 -16.48 5.27 1.64
N LYS A 45 -17.58 4.80 2.21
CA LYS A 45 -18.50 5.60 2.97
C LYS A 45 -18.93 4.87 4.25
N ASP A 46 -19.32 5.64 5.25
CA ASP A 46 -20.00 5.13 6.44
C ASP A 46 -21.47 4.75 6.14
N SER A 47 -22.18 4.25 7.15
CA SER A 47 -23.61 3.91 7.02
C SER A 47 -24.53 5.12 6.77
N LYS A 48 -24.01 6.34 6.91
CA LYS A 48 -24.71 7.61 6.67
C LYS A 48 -24.32 8.24 5.32
N GLY A 49 -23.43 7.61 4.57
CA GLY A 49 -22.96 8.09 3.27
C GLY A 49 -21.78 9.06 3.33
N ASN A 50 -21.18 9.30 4.49
CA ASN A 50 -20.02 10.18 4.65
C ASN A 50 -18.76 9.50 4.10
N SER A 51 -17.96 10.22 3.32
CA SER A 51 -16.74 9.68 2.71
C SER A 51 -15.65 9.40 3.74
N TYR A 52 -15.11 8.17 3.73
CA TYR A 52 -13.87 7.84 4.42
C TYR A 52 -12.62 8.16 3.60
N ASP A 53 -12.76 8.45 2.32
CA ASP A 53 -11.61 8.64 1.43
C ASP A 53 -11.08 10.09 1.50
N LEU A 54 -11.96 11.08 1.76
CA LEU A 54 -11.57 12.48 1.94
C LEU A 54 -10.65 12.70 3.16
N PRO A 55 -10.97 12.24 4.38
CA PRO A 55 -10.07 12.42 5.53
C PRO A 55 -8.71 11.74 5.34
N LYS A 56 -8.66 10.62 4.63
CA LYS A 56 -7.38 9.95 4.28
C LYS A 56 -6.55 10.80 3.32
N LYS A 57 -7.20 11.46 2.36
CA LYS A 57 -6.54 12.34 1.39
C LYS A 57 -5.95 13.56 2.09
N GLU A 58 -6.75 14.23 2.92
CA GLU A 58 -6.31 15.38 3.72
C GLU A 58 -5.12 15.03 4.62
N TYR A 59 -5.14 13.84 5.23
CA TYR A 59 -4.02 13.37 6.04
C TYR A 59 -2.74 13.13 5.22
N LEU A 60 -2.84 12.53 4.03
CA LEU A 60 -1.69 12.35 3.15
C LEU A 60 -1.14 13.70 2.70
N GLU A 61 -2.00 14.65 2.35
CA GLU A 61 -1.62 16.01 1.97
C GLU A 61 -0.92 16.75 3.13
N GLN A 62 -1.39 16.59 4.37
CA GLN A 62 -0.74 17.14 5.57
C GLN A 62 0.70 16.62 5.74
N LEU A 63 0.98 15.38 5.32
CA LEU A 63 2.32 14.80 5.35
C LEU A 63 3.20 15.22 4.16
N GLY A 64 2.64 15.94 3.18
CA GLY A 64 3.28 16.31 1.92
C GLY A 64 3.17 15.25 0.82
N ILE A 65 2.26 14.27 0.97
CA ILE A 65 2.03 13.22 -0.03
C ILE A 65 0.83 13.61 -0.89
N GLU A 66 1.09 14.07 -2.10
CA GLU A 66 0.03 14.40 -3.05
C GLU A 66 -0.60 13.14 -3.65
N THR A 67 -1.92 13.16 -3.84
CA THR A 67 -2.59 12.12 -4.63
C THR A 67 -2.29 12.35 -6.13
N PRO A 68 -1.78 11.34 -6.86
CA PRO A 68 -1.51 11.46 -8.29
C PRO A 68 -2.71 11.98 -9.08
N LYS A 69 -2.49 12.93 -9.99
CA LYS A 69 -3.58 13.62 -10.73
C LYS A 69 -4.36 12.68 -11.64
N ASP A 70 -3.71 11.66 -12.18
CA ASP A 70 -4.32 10.60 -12.98
C ASP A 70 -5.29 9.73 -12.17
N TRP A 71 -5.20 9.74 -10.84
CA TRP A 71 -6.13 9.04 -9.95
C TRP A 71 -7.39 9.86 -9.64
N LEU A 72 -7.42 11.12 -10.06
CA LEU A 72 -8.49 12.06 -9.75
C LEU A 72 -9.36 12.34 -10.98
N SER A 73 -10.66 12.53 -10.76
CA SER A 73 -11.58 13.08 -11.75
C SER A 73 -11.28 14.57 -12.00
N GLU A 74 -11.94 15.17 -13.00
CA GLU A 74 -11.83 16.61 -13.26
C GLU A 74 -12.25 17.47 -12.05
N ASP A 75 -13.18 16.95 -11.24
CA ASP A 75 -13.66 17.58 -10.01
C ASP A 75 -12.74 17.36 -8.79
N GLY A 76 -11.63 16.62 -8.97
CA GLY A 76 -10.66 16.34 -7.89
C GLY A 76 -11.05 15.20 -6.95
N GLU A 77 -12.11 14.46 -7.28
CA GLU A 77 -12.58 13.26 -6.57
C GLU A 77 -11.80 12.02 -7.01
N LEU A 78 -11.65 11.05 -6.10
CA LEU A 78 -10.93 9.81 -6.41
C LEU A 78 -11.73 8.97 -7.42
N ARG A 79 -11.08 8.58 -8.52
CA ARG A 79 -11.68 7.68 -9.50
C ARG A 79 -11.84 6.27 -8.92
N GLU A 80 -12.92 5.58 -9.29
CA GLU A 80 -13.25 4.26 -8.75
C GLU A 80 -12.14 3.25 -9.01
N GLU A 81 -11.58 3.24 -10.21
CA GLU A 81 -10.49 2.36 -10.65
C GLU A 81 -9.15 2.61 -9.92
N SER A 82 -8.96 3.83 -9.42
CA SER A 82 -7.73 4.25 -8.72
C SER A 82 -7.82 4.05 -7.20
N ARG A 83 -8.99 3.63 -6.73
CA ARG A 83 -9.26 3.54 -5.30
C ARG A 83 -8.44 2.46 -4.58
N ALA A 84 -8.14 1.36 -5.25
CA ALA A 84 -7.25 0.33 -4.73
C ALA A 84 -5.83 0.87 -4.49
N LEU A 85 -5.33 1.68 -5.43
CA LEU A 85 -4.03 2.34 -5.35
C LEU A 85 -3.99 3.35 -4.21
N PHE A 86 -4.98 4.25 -4.14
CA PHE A 86 -5.07 5.27 -3.10
C PHE A 86 -5.10 4.69 -1.68
N ILE A 87 -5.89 3.63 -1.46
CA ILE A 87 -5.97 3.03 -0.12
C ILE A 87 -4.70 2.27 0.22
N SER A 88 -4.08 1.64 -0.77
CA SER A 88 -2.76 1.01 -0.58
C SER A 88 -1.70 2.05 -0.26
N MET A 89 -1.74 3.24 -0.88
CA MET A 89 -0.89 4.38 -0.52
C MET A 89 -1.11 4.82 0.92
N PHE A 90 -2.35 5.05 1.35
CA PHE A 90 -2.67 5.41 2.74
C PHE A 90 -2.14 4.39 3.76
N ILE A 91 -2.38 3.08 3.52
CA ILE A 91 -1.93 2.02 4.42
C ILE A 91 -0.40 1.89 4.43
N THR A 92 0.24 2.03 3.26
CA THR A 92 1.69 1.96 3.12
C THR A 92 2.35 3.12 3.85
N THR A 93 1.83 4.35 3.71
CA THR A 93 2.27 5.50 4.49
C THR A 93 2.19 5.24 5.99
N GLY A 94 1.06 4.68 6.47
CA GLY A 94 0.94 4.30 7.88
C GLY A 94 2.00 3.30 8.33
N ASN A 95 2.29 2.28 7.52
CA ASN A 95 3.36 1.32 7.82
C ASN A 95 4.73 1.98 7.87
N ILE A 96 5.05 2.87 6.93
CA ILE A 96 6.31 3.61 6.90
C ILE A 96 6.45 4.47 8.16
N LEU A 97 5.45 5.29 8.50
CA LEU A 97 5.52 6.19 9.67
C LEU A 97 5.66 5.42 10.99
N VAL A 98 4.91 4.32 11.16
CA VAL A 98 5.04 3.47 12.35
C VAL A 98 6.42 2.82 12.41
N THR A 99 6.94 2.35 11.27
CA THR A 99 8.26 1.71 11.20
C THR A 99 9.38 2.70 11.51
N GLU A 100 9.28 3.93 11.03
CA GLU A 100 10.21 5.01 11.38
C GLU A 100 10.11 5.38 12.87
N SER A 101 8.90 5.44 13.44
CA SER A 101 8.73 5.66 14.89
C SER A 101 9.42 4.56 15.72
N ILE A 102 9.34 3.31 15.27
CA ILE A 102 10.00 2.17 15.90
C ILE A 102 11.53 2.32 15.75
N ARG A 103 12.02 2.63 14.54
CA ARG A 103 13.46 2.87 14.27
C ARG A 103 14.05 3.90 15.23
N ARG A 104 13.37 5.04 15.41
CA ARG A 104 13.79 6.10 16.35
C ARG A 104 13.81 5.63 17.81
N THR A 105 12.94 4.70 18.19
CA THR A 105 12.89 4.14 19.54
C THR A 105 14.02 3.12 19.79
N LEU A 106 14.37 2.34 18.76
CA LEU A 106 15.43 1.34 18.81
C LEU A 106 16.83 1.95 18.82
N GLY A 107 17.02 3.12 18.21
CA GLY A 107 18.33 3.77 18.12
C GLY A 107 19.29 2.94 17.27
N ASP A 108 20.38 2.45 17.87
CA ASP A 108 21.43 1.69 17.17
C ASP A 108 21.14 0.17 17.08
N ASP A 109 19.99 -0.30 17.59
CA ASP A 109 19.58 -1.71 17.50
C ASP A 109 19.05 -2.06 16.09
N THR A 110 19.99 -2.18 15.15
CA THR A 110 19.74 -2.48 13.74
C THR A 110 19.20 -3.90 13.51
N ASP A 111 19.56 -4.87 14.35
CA ASP A 111 19.12 -6.25 14.18
C ASP A 111 17.62 -6.39 14.50
N THR A 112 17.15 -5.78 15.61
CA THR A 112 15.71 -5.71 15.89
C THR A 112 14.97 -4.93 14.82
N PHE A 113 15.57 -3.87 14.25
CA PHE A 113 14.94 -3.10 13.18
C PHE A 113 14.75 -3.92 11.89
N LYS A 114 15.72 -4.77 11.51
CA LYS A 114 15.59 -5.71 10.38
C LYS A 114 14.45 -6.70 10.58
N GLU A 115 14.27 -7.23 11.79
CA GLU A 115 13.14 -8.12 12.10
C GLU A 115 11.80 -7.41 11.90
N VAL A 116 11.68 -6.17 12.36
CA VAL A 116 10.49 -5.34 12.14
C VAL A 116 10.23 -5.10 10.65
N LEU A 117 11.26 -4.81 9.86
CA LEU A 117 11.12 -4.66 8.40
C LEU A 117 10.64 -5.94 7.73
N ASP A 118 11.16 -7.09 8.14
CA ASP A 118 10.73 -8.40 7.65
C ASP A 118 9.25 -8.68 7.93
N GLU A 119 8.78 -8.32 9.13
CA GLU A 119 7.36 -8.41 9.50
C GLU A 119 6.49 -7.46 8.68
N ARG A 120 6.93 -6.21 8.47
CA ARG A 120 6.19 -5.21 7.69
C ARG A 120 6.10 -5.59 6.22
N ASN A 121 7.18 -6.09 5.64
CA ASN A 121 7.19 -6.60 4.27
C ASN A 121 6.20 -7.75 4.08
N ARG A 122 6.18 -8.70 5.02
CA ARG A 122 5.20 -9.79 5.02
C ARG A 122 3.77 -9.27 5.15
N GLN A 123 3.54 -8.30 6.05
CA GLN A 123 2.23 -7.69 6.23
C GLN A 123 1.74 -7.00 4.95
N LEU A 124 2.61 -6.27 4.25
CA LEU A 124 2.29 -5.62 2.98
C LEU A 124 1.99 -6.66 1.89
N ASP A 125 2.82 -7.68 1.75
CA ASP A 125 2.62 -8.75 0.76
C ASP A 125 1.28 -9.48 0.97
N GLU A 126 1.01 -9.92 2.20
CA GLU A 126 -0.17 -10.73 2.51
C GLU A 126 -1.48 -9.96 2.36
N ASN A 127 -1.46 -8.69 2.79
CA ASN A 127 -2.68 -7.91 2.90
C ASN A 127 -2.93 -7.04 1.68
N ARG A 128 -1.90 -6.50 1.00
CA ARG A 128 -2.06 -5.50 -0.07
C ARG A 128 -1.89 -6.09 -1.45
N VAL A 129 -1.19 -7.20 -1.61
CA VAL A 129 -1.04 -7.82 -2.93
C VAL A 129 -2.27 -8.64 -3.31
N ASP A 130 -2.71 -8.44 -4.54
CA ASP A 130 -3.73 -9.27 -5.19
C ASP A 130 -3.13 -10.63 -5.59
N LYS A 131 -3.54 -11.67 -4.86
CA LYS A 131 -3.05 -13.04 -5.04
C LYS A 131 -3.69 -13.76 -6.22
N TYR A 132 -4.80 -13.26 -6.74
CA TYR A 132 -5.61 -13.96 -7.75
C TYR A 132 -5.53 -13.33 -9.14
N GLY A 133 -4.83 -12.21 -9.29
CA GLY A 133 -4.60 -11.55 -10.58
C GLY A 133 -5.81 -10.81 -11.13
N TYR A 134 -6.73 -10.38 -10.26
CA TYR A 134 -7.80 -9.43 -10.55
C TYR A 134 -7.28 -8.10 -11.11
N ARG A 135 -6.11 -7.63 -10.66
CA ARG A 135 -5.41 -6.43 -11.15
C ARG A 135 -4.65 -6.64 -12.47
N ARG A 136 -4.78 -7.80 -13.11
CA ARG A 136 -4.16 -8.04 -14.42
C ARG A 136 -4.84 -7.20 -15.49
N VAL A 137 -4.05 -6.39 -16.20
CA VAL A 137 -4.48 -5.66 -17.40
C VAL A 137 -4.64 -6.62 -18.57
N LEU A 138 -5.82 -6.58 -19.20
CA LEU A 138 -6.16 -7.35 -20.40
C LEU A 138 -5.73 -6.61 -21.68
N PRO A 139 -5.68 -7.27 -22.85
CA PRO A 139 -5.24 -6.64 -24.11
C PRO A 139 -6.05 -5.41 -24.54
N ASN A 140 -7.30 -5.28 -24.07
CA ASN A 140 -8.18 -4.14 -24.32
C ASN A 140 -8.01 -3.01 -23.29
N GLY A 141 -7.03 -3.10 -22.38
CA GLY A 141 -6.75 -2.12 -21.34
C GLY A 141 -7.60 -2.22 -20.08
N THR A 142 -8.61 -3.11 -20.02
CA THR A 142 -9.42 -3.30 -18.82
C THR A 142 -8.77 -4.30 -17.86
N LEU A 143 -9.10 -4.22 -16.58
CA LEU A 143 -8.64 -5.18 -15.58
C LEU A 143 -9.53 -6.44 -15.60
N VAL A 144 -9.00 -7.55 -15.07
CA VAL A 144 -9.81 -8.76 -14.84
C VAL A 144 -10.98 -8.44 -13.88
N GLU A 145 -10.75 -7.61 -12.85
CA GLU A 145 -11.81 -7.17 -11.93
C GLU A 145 -12.97 -6.45 -12.64
N ASP A 146 -12.69 -5.62 -13.65
CA ASP A 146 -13.72 -4.89 -14.40
C ASP A 146 -14.74 -5.84 -15.04
N SER A 147 -14.31 -7.06 -15.38
CA SER A 147 -15.19 -8.08 -15.95
C SER A 147 -16.19 -8.62 -14.92
N PHE A 148 -15.78 -8.76 -13.66
CA PHE A 148 -16.70 -9.14 -12.57
C PHE A 148 -17.72 -8.03 -12.30
N THR A 149 -17.26 -6.78 -12.24
CA THR A 149 -18.13 -5.59 -12.07
C THR A 149 -19.15 -5.49 -13.19
N LYS A 150 -18.73 -5.66 -14.46
CA LYS A 150 -19.65 -5.66 -15.62
C LYS A 150 -20.72 -6.75 -15.56
N MET A 151 -20.43 -7.88 -14.91
CA MET A 151 -21.37 -8.99 -14.73
C MET A 151 -22.26 -8.82 -13.49
N ASN A 152 -22.17 -7.67 -12.80
CA ASN A 152 -22.82 -7.41 -11.52
C ASN A 152 -22.49 -8.49 -10.47
N LEU A 153 -21.29 -9.06 -10.56
CA LEU A 153 -20.74 -9.99 -9.59
C LEU A 153 -19.88 -9.20 -8.62
N SER A 154 -19.82 -9.66 -7.38
CA SER A 154 -18.83 -9.19 -6.42
C SER A 154 -17.44 -9.58 -6.95
N SER A 155 -16.76 -8.69 -7.66
CA SER A 155 -15.29 -8.66 -7.61
C SER A 155 -14.95 -8.59 -6.14
N ASN A 156 -14.07 -9.46 -5.60
CA ASN A 156 -13.65 -9.33 -4.21
C ASN A 156 -12.79 -8.06 -4.10
N PRO A 157 -13.38 -6.85 -3.90
CA PRO A 157 -12.73 -5.58 -4.13
C PRO A 157 -12.00 -5.19 -2.84
N GLU A 158 -11.44 -6.18 -2.15
CA GLU A 158 -10.43 -5.93 -1.16
C GLU A 158 -9.33 -5.20 -1.91
N LYS A 159 -9.34 -3.88 -1.78
CA LYS A 159 -8.45 -2.84 -2.28
C LYS A 159 -7.00 -3.27 -2.23
N ARG A 160 -6.65 -4.17 -3.12
CA ARG A 160 -5.38 -4.83 -3.27
C ARG A 160 -4.86 -4.43 -4.63
N VAL A 161 -3.56 -4.41 -4.73
CA VAL A 161 -2.81 -3.95 -5.88
C VAL A 161 -1.94 -5.09 -6.37
N SER A 162 -1.51 -5.03 -7.63
CA SER A 162 -0.42 -5.89 -8.09
C SER A 162 0.87 -5.57 -7.33
N LYS A 163 1.84 -6.49 -7.39
CA LYS A 163 3.16 -6.28 -6.77
C LYS A 163 3.86 -5.04 -7.31
N ASP A 164 3.85 -4.87 -8.63
CA ASP A 164 4.44 -3.71 -9.31
C ASP A 164 3.80 -2.39 -8.86
N GLU A 165 2.47 -2.38 -8.71
CA GLU A 165 1.75 -1.22 -8.18
C GLU A 165 2.14 -0.94 -6.72
N LEU A 166 2.30 -1.96 -5.88
CA LEU A 166 2.77 -1.78 -4.50
C LEU A 166 4.18 -1.22 -4.44
N TYR A 167 5.10 -1.72 -5.27
CA TYR A 167 6.45 -1.19 -5.42
C TYR A 167 6.44 0.30 -5.80
N ASN A 168 5.66 0.66 -6.81
CA ASN A 168 5.52 2.05 -7.25
C ASN A 168 4.93 2.94 -6.15
N ILE A 169 3.96 2.42 -5.38
CA ILE A 169 3.37 3.15 -4.25
C ILE A 169 4.41 3.41 -3.16
N VAL A 170 5.20 2.39 -2.79
CA VAL A 170 6.22 2.52 -1.75
C VAL A 170 7.28 3.54 -2.16
N ASP A 171 7.81 3.42 -3.37
CA ASP A 171 8.79 4.37 -3.93
C ASP A 171 8.22 5.81 -3.98
N TYR A 172 6.97 5.96 -4.43
CA TYR A 172 6.30 7.25 -4.46
C TYR A 172 6.15 7.86 -3.07
N VAL A 173 5.72 7.08 -2.07
CA VAL A 173 5.55 7.58 -0.70
C VAL A 173 6.87 8.03 -0.10
N PHE A 174 7.94 7.23 -0.21
CA PHE A 174 9.27 7.65 0.26
C PHE A 174 9.75 8.91 -0.46
N THR A 175 9.58 8.97 -1.78
CA THR A 175 9.93 10.15 -2.57
C THR A 175 9.22 11.39 -2.07
N GLN A 176 7.91 11.33 -1.82
CA GLN A 176 7.13 12.47 -1.33
C GLN A 176 7.50 12.87 0.10
N LEU A 177 7.68 11.89 1.00
CA LEU A 177 8.05 12.17 2.38
C LEU A 177 9.42 12.85 2.53
N LYS A 178 10.35 12.55 1.60
CA LYS A 178 11.70 13.12 1.54
C LYS A 178 11.80 14.43 0.74
N ARG A 179 10.71 14.90 0.11
CA ARG A 179 10.70 16.23 -0.53
C ARG A 179 10.74 17.30 0.56
N GLU A 180 11.71 18.19 0.42
CA GLU A 180 11.88 19.40 1.25
C GLU A 180 10.88 20.49 0.86
#